data_AF-A0A9E3BTZ6-F1
#
_entry.id   AF-A0A9E3BTZ6-F1
#
_cell.length_a   1.000
_cell.length_b   1.000
_cell.length_c   1.000
_cell.angle_alpha   90.00
_cell.angle_beta   90.00
_cell.angle_gamma   90.00
#
_symmetry.space_group_name_H-M   'P 1'
#
loop_
_entity.id
_entity.type
_entity.pdbx_description
1 polymer ?
#
loop_
_entity_poly.entity_id
_entity_poly.type
_entity_poly.pdbx_seq_one_letter_code
_entity_poly.pdbx_strand_id
1 'polypeptide(L)'
;MDLKPQAIRERTARVDELWAGLSVLADVDGPRSMPYSDFQLRLGQRGFGTGCAGRTQARLVELGLAEQLGLVLMLTDAGDRAFLRGRQGLDAILTPA
;
A
#
# COMPACT_ATOMS: atom_id res chain seq x y z
N MET A 1 10.96 26.93 8.70
CA MET A 1 11.62 25.83 7.95
C MET A 1 10.87 25.69 6.63
N ASP A 2 11.46 26.08 5.51
CA ASP A 2 10.83 25.92 4.19
C ASP A 2 11.02 24.50 3.69
N LEU A 3 9.95 23.69 3.72
CA LEU A 3 9.91 22.45 2.97
C LEU A 3 9.87 22.81 1.49
N LYS A 4 10.96 22.54 0.77
CA LYS A 4 11.05 22.73 -0.69
C LYS A 4 9.87 22.00 -1.37
N PRO A 5 9.19 22.57 -2.38
CA PRO A 5 8.03 21.97 -3.06
C PRO A 5 8.25 20.53 -3.57
N GLN A 6 9.49 20.12 -3.82
CA GLN A 6 9.84 18.76 -4.23
C GLN A 6 9.62 17.71 -3.12
N ALA A 7 9.94 18.02 -1.87
CA ALA A 7 9.79 17.08 -0.75
C ALA A 7 8.32 16.73 -0.47
N ILE A 8 7.43 17.70 -0.69
CA ILE A 8 5.98 17.50 -0.58
C ILE A 8 5.48 16.59 -1.71
N ARG A 9 5.91 16.82 -2.96
CA ARG A 9 5.53 15.99 -4.12
C ARG A 9 5.97 14.53 -3.95
N GLU A 10 7.21 14.32 -3.50
CA GLU A 10 7.74 12.97 -3.24
C GLU A 10 6.98 12.27 -2.11
N ARG A 11 6.58 13.01 -1.06
CA ARG A 11 5.75 12.46 0.02
C ARG A 11 4.37 12.05 -0.50
N THR A 12 3.70 12.91 -1.27
CA THR A 12 2.38 12.61 -1.83
C THR A 12 2.42 11.40 -2.76
N ALA A 13 3.42 11.32 -3.64
CA ALA A 13 3.59 10.19 -4.55
C ALA A 13 3.78 8.85 -3.81
N ARG A 14 4.43 8.86 -2.64
CA ARG A 14 4.59 7.65 -1.79
C ARG A 14 3.28 7.25 -1.11
N VAL A 15 2.44 8.21 -0.73
CA VAL A 15 1.09 7.92 -0.19
C VAL A 15 0.17 7.36 -1.27
N ASP A 16 0.25 7.91 -2.49
CA ASP A 16 -0.49 7.40 -3.66
C ASP A 16 -0.11 5.95 -3.97
N GLU A 17 1.19 5.66 -3.98
CA GLU A 17 1.72 4.30 -4.20
C GLU A 17 1.23 3.32 -3.12
N LEU A 18 1.30 3.72 -1.84
CA LEU A 18 0.80 2.92 -0.72
C LEU A 18 -0.71 2.66 -0.81
N TRP A 19 -1.48 3.69 -1.17
CA TRP A 19 -2.92 3.56 -1.36
C TRP A 19 -3.25 2.61 -2.52
N ALA A 20 -2.51 2.70 -3.62
CA ALA A 20 -2.68 1.80 -4.76
C ALA A 20 -2.35 0.34 -4.37
N GLY A 21 -1.26 0.11 -3.64
CA GLY A 21 -0.91 -1.22 -3.13
C GLY A 21 -1.98 -1.80 -2.19
N LEU A 22 -2.45 -1.00 -1.24
CA LEU A 22 -3.52 -1.42 -0.32
C LEU A 22 -4.81 -1.78 -1.08
N SER A 23 -5.18 -0.97 -2.06
CA SER A 23 -6.35 -1.23 -2.91
C SER A 23 -6.21 -2.50 -3.73
N VAL A 24 -5.02 -2.80 -4.26
CA VAL A 24 -4.77 -4.05 -5.01
C VAL A 24 -5.10 -5.27 -4.15
N LEU A 25 -4.67 -5.28 -2.88
CA LEU A 25 -4.94 -6.38 -1.93
C LEU A 25 -6.42 -6.45 -1.54
N ALA A 26 -7.08 -5.31 -1.39
CA ALA A 26 -8.48 -5.23 -1.01
C ALA A 26 -9.46 -5.60 -2.14
N ASP A 27 -9.06 -5.44 -3.41
CA ASP A 27 -9.87 -5.77 -4.60
C ASP A 27 -9.97 -7.29 -4.88
N VAL A 28 -9.39 -8.16 -4.04
CA VAL A 28 -9.50 -9.61 -4.20
C VAL A 28 -10.75 -10.13 -3.52
N ASP A 29 -11.65 -10.75 -4.30
CA ASP A 29 -12.79 -11.49 -3.76
C ASP A 29 -12.32 -12.68 -2.91
N GLY A 30 -12.94 -12.87 -1.75
CA GLY A 30 -12.60 -13.95 -0.82
C GLY A 30 -11.48 -13.58 0.17
N PRO A 31 -10.45 -14.43 0.41
CA PRO A 31 -9.52 -14.32 1.55
C PRO A 31 -8.55 -13.12 1.51
N ARG A 32 -8.77 -12.13 0.64
CA ARG A 32 -7.96 -10.91 0.48
C ARG A 32 -6.45 -11.17 0.50
N SER A 33 -6.07 -12.22 -0.21
CA SER A 33 -4.70 -12.70 -0.32
C SER A 33 -4.36 -12.96 -1.78
N MET A 34 -3.12 -12.69 -2.19
CA MET A 34 -2.64 -13.00 -3.54
C MET A 34 -1.15 -13.32 -3.56
N PRO A 35 -0.67 -14.05 -4.57
CA PRO A 35 0.76 -14.15 -4.85
C PRO A 35 1.40 -12.77 -5.03
N TYR A 36 2.64 -12.60 -4.57
CA TYR A 36 3.39 -11.36 -4.73
C TYR A 36 3.58 -10.99 -6.21
N SER A 37 3.72 -11.97 -7.11
CA SER A 37 3.77 -11.74 -8.55
C SER A 37 2.51 -11.05 -9.09
N ASP A 38 1.34 -11.43 -8.56
CA ASP A 38 0.05 -10.87 -8.97
C ASP A 38 -0.12 -9.47 -8.41
N PHE A 39 0.36 -9.24 -7.19
CA PHE A 39 0.44 -7.91 -6.59
C PHE A 39 1.32 -6.98 -7.46
N GLN A 40 2.51 -7.44 -7.86
CA GLN A 40 3.41 -6.68 -8.72
C GLN A 40 2.75 -6.34 -10.07
N LEU A 41 2.07 -7.31 -10.68
CA LEU A 41 1.39 -7.13 -11.95
C LEU A 41 0.24 -6.10 -11.84
N ARG A 42 -0.64 -6.25 -10.85
CA ARG A 42 -1.81 -5.37 -10.65
C ARG A 42 -1.40 -3.96 -10.24
N LEU A 43 -0.35 -3.81 -9.43
CA LEU A 43 0.19 -2.50 -9.10
C LEU A 43 0.84 -1.83 -10.33
N GLY A 44 1.50 -2.63 -11.18
CA GLY A 44 1.99 -2.24 -12.51
C GLY A 44 0.90 -1.67 -13.41
N GLN A 45 -0.26 -2.34 -13.47
CA GLN A 45 -1.42 -1.89 -14.25
C GLN A 45 -2.00 -0.55 -13.75
N ARG A 46 -1.69 -0.15 -12.51
CA ARG A 46 -2.07 1.15 -11.94
C ARG A 46 -1.03 2.25 -12.19
N GLY A 47 0.01 1.98 -12.99
CA GLY A 47 1.02 2.96 -13.37
C GLY A 47 2.25 3.03 -12.46
N PHE A 48 2.40 2.10 -11.51
CA PHE A 48 3.57 2.03 -10.62
C PHE A 48 4.52 0.93 -11.09
N GLY A 49 5.78 1.28 -11.37
CA GLY A 49 6.76 0.32 -11.90
C GLY A 49 7.06 -0.86 -10.96
N THR A 50 7.68 -1.93 -11.48
CA THR A 50 8.02 -3.14 -10.70
C THR A 50 8.92 -2.86 -9.48
N GLY A 51 9.78 -1.84 -9.56
CA GLY A 51 10.59 -1.36 -8.44
C GLY A 51 9.79 -0.68 -7.32
N CYS A 52 8.59 -0.17 -7.61
CA CYS A 52 7.66 0.34 -6.60
C CYS A 52 7.07 -0.82 -5.80
N ALA A 53 6.63 -1.89 -6.45
CA ALA A 53 5.93 -2.99 -5.79
C ALA A 53 6.67 -3.60 -4.58
N GLY A 54 7.98 -3.78 -4.65
CA GLY A 54 8.75 -4.28 -3.50
C GLY A 54 8.78 -3.30 -2.32
N ARG A 55 8.90 -2.00 -2.59
CA ARG A 55 8.86 -0.97 -1.54
C ARG A 55 7.46 -0.81 -0.97
N THR A 56 6.44 -0.80 -1.84
CA THR A 56 5.04 -0.75 -1.43
C THR A 56 4.72 -1.94 -0.53
N GLN A 57 5.10 -3.15 -0.94
CA GLN A 57 4.92 -4.38 -0.17
C GLN A 57 5.61 -4.31 1.19
N ALA A 58 6.91 -4.00 1.22
CA ALA A 58 7.66 -3.92 2.46
C ALA A 58 7.04 -2.90 3.42
N ARG A 59 6.60 -1.75 2.92
CA ARG A 59 6.00 -0.70 3.73
C ARG A 59 4.59 -1.05 4.22
N LEU A 60 3.77 -1.74 3.42
CA LEU A 60 2.47 -2.25 3.87
C LEU A 60 2.64 -3.26 5.01
N VAL A 61 3.66 -4.13 4.94
CA VAL A 61 3.99 -5.08 6.00
C VAL A 61 4.53 -4.39 7.24
N GLU A 62 5.44 -3.43 7.09
CA GLU A 62 5.99 -2.63 8.20
C GLU A 62 4.89 -1.87 8.97
N LEU A 63 3.87 -1.38 8.27
CA LEU A 63 2.71 -0.69 8.86
C LEU A 63 1.65 -1.66 9.43
N GLY A 64 1.86 -2.97 9.30
CA GLY A 64 0.89 -3.99 9.73
C GLY A 64 -0.41 -3.98 8.92
N LEU A 65 -0.42 -3.41 7.71
CA LEU A 65 -1.57 -3.37 6.80
C LEU A 65 -1.67 -4.64 5.93
N ALA A 66 -0.55 -5.33 5.76
CA ALA A 66 -0.48 -6.61 5.09
C ALA A 66 0.49 -7.53 5.84
N GLU A 67 0.36 -8.83 5.60
CA GLU A 67 1.29 -9.85 6.07
C GLU A 67 1.85 -10.61 4.86
N GLN A 68 3.10 -11.06 4.97
CA GLN A 68 3.72 -11.90 3.96
C GLN A 68 3.90 -13.32 4.50
N LEU A 69 3.23 -14.28 3.84
CA LEU A 69 3.31 -15.71 4.14
C LEU A 69 3.95 -16.41 2.94
N GLY A 70 5.29 -16.53 2.98
CA GLY A 70 6.07 -17.01 1.85
C GLY A 70 5.95 -16.09 0.63
N LEU A 71 5.38 -16.60 -0.46
CA LEU A 71 5.14 -15.81 -1.68
C LEU A 71 3.75 -15.17 -1.74
N VAL A 72 2.94 -15.34 -0.69
CA VAL A 72 1.58 -14.78 -0.63
C VAL A 72 1.57 -13.53 0.24
N LEU A 73 0.96 -12.47 -0.27
CA LEU A 73 0.57 -11.28 0.49
C LEU A 73 -0.87 -11.44 0.94
N MET A 74 -1.14 -11.12 2.21
CA MET A 74 -2.47 -11.16 2.80
C MET A 74 -2.80 -9.80 3.41
N LEU A 75 -4.01 -9.30 3.19
CA LEU A 75 -4.50 -8.10 3.86
C LEU A 75 -4.79 -8.41 5.33
N THR A 76 -4.34 -7.56 6.25
CA THR A 76 -4.68 -7.68 7.68
C THR A 76 -6.00 -6.99 8.00
N ASP A 77 -6.55 -7.23 9.19
CA ASP A 77 -7.71 -6.48 9.66
C ASP A 77 -7.44 -4.97 9.77
N ALA A 78 -6.20 -4.58 10.11
CA ALA A 78 -5.81 -3.17 10.14
C ALA A 78 -5.78 -2.58 8.72
N GLY A 79 -5.28 -3.34 7.74
CA GLY A 79 -5.32 -3.00 6.32
C GLY A 79 -6.74 -2.85 5.79
N ASP A 80 -7.63 -3.80 6.11
CA ASP A 80 -9.04 -3.74 5.71
C ASP A 80 -9.73 -2.51 6.29
N ARG A 81 -9.59 -2.26 7.60
CA ARG A 81 -10.15 -1.05 8.23
C ARG A 81 -9.58 0.24 7.64
N ALA A 82 -8.29 0.26 7.29
CA ALA A 82 -7.69 1.41 6.62
C ALA A 82 -8.31 1.63 5.23
N PHE A 83 -8.47 0.55 4.46
CA PHE A 83 -9.09 0.58 3.13
C PHE A 83 -10.56 1.03 3.17
N LEU A 84 -11.37 0.50 4.08
CA LEU A 84 -12.77 0.87 4.24
C LEU A 84 -12.96 2.36 4.63
N ARG A 85 -11.96 2.96 5.28
CA ARG A 85 -11.91 4.39 5.59
C ARG A 85 -11.30 5.24 4.45
N GLY A 86 -10.95 4.62 3.33
CA GLY A 86 -10.34 5.28 2.19
C GLY A 86 -8.93 5.82 2.48
N ARG A 87 -8.48 6.76 1.64
CA ARG A 87 -7.17 7.41 1.78
C ARG A 87 -6.96 8.06 3.16
N GLN A 88 -8.02 8.63 3.73
CA GLN A 88 -7.98 9.22 5.07
C GLN A 88 -7.63 8.18 6.15
N GLY A 89 -8.10 6.94 5.99
CA GLY A 89 -7.75 5.83 6.86
C GLY A 89 -6.27 5.46 6.81
N LEU A 90 -5.65 5.53 5.62
CA LEU A 90 -4.21 5.32 5.43
C LEU A 90 -3.41 6.50 5.98
N ASP A 91 -3.83 7.74 5.72
CA ASP A 91 -3.16 8.93 6.23
C ASP A 91 -3.11 8.95 7.77
N ALA A 92 -4.19 8.55 8.44
CA ALA A 92 -4.23 8.44 9.90
C ALA A 92 -3.19 7.47 10.47
N ILE A 93 -2.79 6.45 9.70
CA ILE A 93 -1.76 5.46 10.10
C ILE A 93 -0.36 6.01 9.84
N LEU A 94 -0.18 6.82 8.79
CA LEU A 94 1.11 7.41 8.43
C LEU A 94 1.48 8.62 9.29
N THR A 95 0.51 9.27 9.93
CA THR A 95 0.72 10.38 10.88
C THR A 95 0.02 10.11 12.20
N PRO A 96 0.55 9.20 13.04
CA PRO A 96 0.11 9.09 14.42
C PRO A 96 0.46 10.38 15.18
N ALA A 97 -0.48 10.84 16.02
CA ALA A 97 -0.37 12.07 16.82
C ALA A 97 0.79 12.02 17.84
#